data_AF-A0A8T4MH62-F1
#
_entry.id   AF-A0A8T4MH62-F1
#
_cell.length_a   1.000
_cell.length_b   1.000
_cell.length_c   1.000
_cell.angle_alpha   90.00
_cell.angle_beta   90.00
_cell.angle_gamma   90.00
#
_symmetry.space_group_name_H-M   'P 1'
#
loop_
_entity.id
_entity.type
_entity.pdbx_description
1 polymer ?
#
loop_
_entity_poly.entity_id
_entity_poly.type
_entity_poly.pdbx_seq_one_letter_code
_entity_poly.pdbx_strand_id
1 'polypeptide(L)'
;MAEIPEYKRDESNDYLFVLKGLNEIPFPVGKNLLVDFLYGELENSSIEKNKLFDFESFGSMSAITKERIFEIIDKLVTNKLIEVSNSVFNNFSKVLSIGKNGRAEIINPTFFSKSLSQKYWELETKISEEEMTSFVELEDFLKGFNLEQKKTIVSPKEKILCIAGAGSGKTSVLTKRIEFLNKMKRVKSDKILAITFTRKAKDEMNNRLQEFGVNAVVETFNSFSEKILLKYGGKIYGRKMKIATFQDKMFAVLRALDNLGISMEEAIQNYFIYGNKNKTIYQLQSMFVFDCFQVFEYFKSTRLSFEKFEKNYSDETLKSLKMIFGIVKYLDFHMATNGLRTYGDQVRNTIDFFKVYKKFIPIFDHVLVDEFQDVNSEQIEFLDLLNSKNLFCTGDPRQSIFGWRGSEIDHILKFKEKYPDSEIINLTKNYRSNNHVVKVMNDLAKKMEVSPLESTFENKKDLKICKFDNEIQEFNFVKSKILSSEIPREEIFVLSRTNRQIEELSKVLKAAEINHSVKEEGSNDSSIKKGEVTLATIHSIKGLEAELVFVIGCTLSNFPCKASDHPVIEKINVYNYDREEEELRLFYVAISRAKNHLYLTYSGKNHTYFINKEVKESFSFEEF
;
A
#
# COMPACT_ATOMS: atom_id res chain seq x y z
N MET A 1 34.06 -1.06 -15.93
CA MET A 1 33.03 -1.09 -14.86
C MET A 1 32.79 0.35 -14.46
N ALA A 2 31.54 0.75 -14.20
CA ALA A 2 31.30 2.07 -13.62
C ALA A 2 31.99 2.13 -12.25
N GLU A 3 32.67 3.25 -11.95
CA GLU A 3 33.37 3.44 -10.69
C GLU A 3 32.33 3.50 -9.56
N ILE A 4 32.50 2.65 -8.54
CA ILE A 4 31.59 2.62 -7.39
C ILE A 4 31.96 3.80 -6.48
N PRO A 5 31.03 4.72 -6.16
CA PRO A 5 31.35 5.85 -5.30
C PRO A 5 31.79 5.42 -3.89
N GLU A 6 32.68 6.20 -3.29
CA GLU A 6 32.93 6.11 -1.85
C GLU A 6 31.72 6.66 -1.09
N TYR A 7 31.23 5.89 -0.12
CA TYR A 7 30.09 6.27 0.72
C TYR A 7 30.56 6.45 2.15
N LYS A 8 30.17 7.57 2.75
CA LYS A 8 30.34 7.76 4.20
C LYS A 8 29.34 6.87 4.92
N ARG A 9 29.83 6.09 5.89
CA ARG A 9 28.98 5.21 6.68
C ARG A 9 28.10 6.01 7.64
N ASP A 10 26.79 5.83 7.53
CA ASP A 10 25.76 6.24 8.47
C ASP A 10 24.60 5.21 8.44
N GLU A 11 23.64 5.30 9.36
CA GLU A 11 22.53 4.34 9.45
C GLU A 11 21.69 4.23 8.15
N SER A 12 21.65 5.28 7.33
CA SER A 12 20.91 5.30 6.06
C SER A 12 21.67 4.60 4.93
N ASN A 13 22.99 4.50 5.06
CA ASN A 13 23.89 3.96 4.04
C ASN A 13 24.49 2.58 4.39
N ASP A 14 24.25 2.03 5.59
CA ASP A 14 24.74 0.70 6.01
C ASP A 14 24.40 -0.41 5.00
N TYR A 15 23.26 -0.32 4.30
CA TYR A 15 22.88 -1.29 3.28
C TYR A 15 23.81 -1.33 2.06
N LEU A 16 24.44 -0.20 1.72
CA LEU A 16 25.40 -0.14 0.61
C LEU A 16 26.64 -0.98 0.92
N PHE A 17 27.03 -1.12 2.19
CA PHE A 17 28.14 -1.97 2.60
C PHE A 17 27.80 -3.45 2.49
N VAL A 18 26.55 -3.84 2.76
CA VAL A 18 26.06 -5.21 2.49
C VAL A 18 26.11 -5.51 0.99
N LEU A 19 25.62 -4.59 0.16
CA LEU A 19 25.63 -4.75 -1.29
C LEU A 19 27.07 -4.78 -1.84
N LYS A 20 27.96 -3.89 -1.39
CA LYS A 20 29.39 -3.90 -1.74
C LYS A 20 30.06 -5.21 -1.36
N GLY A 21 29.86 -5.68 -0.13
CA GLY A 21 30.38 -6.98 0.31
C GLY A 21 29.91 -8.14 -0.57
N LEU A 22 28.62 -8.18 -0.91
CA LEU A 22 28.10 -9.19 -1.85
C LEU A 22 28.59 -9.03 -3.29
N ASN A 23 29.00 -7.83 -3.70
CA ASN A 23 29.56 -7.57 -5.02
C ASN A 23 31.05 -7.92 -5.09
N GLU A 24 31.76 -7.80 -3.98
CA GLU A 24 33.18 -8.17 -3.83
C GLU A 24 33.36 -9.68 -3.74
N ILE A 25 32.47 -10.38 -3.02
CA ILE A 25 32.59 -11.83 -2.88
C ILE A 25 32.30 -12.51 -4.24
N PRO A 26 33.26 -13.27 -4.80
CA PRO A 26 33.18 -13.75 -6.20
C PRO A 26 32.25 -14.96 -6.39
N PHE A 27 31.58 -15.41 -5.33
CA PHE A 27 30.70 -16.58 -5.36
C PHE A 27 29.44 -16.34 -4.50
N PRO A 28 28.34 -17.04 -4.78
CA PRO A 28 27.16 -16.98 -3.94
C PRO A 28 27.47 -17.46 -2.52
N VAL A 29 27.06 -16.69 -1.50
CA VAL A 29 27.39 -16.96 -0.10
C VAL A 29 26.17 -17.23 0.76
N GLY A 30 26.31 -18.11 1.75
CA GLY A 30 25.30 -18.28 2.78
C GLY A 30 25.14 -17.00 3.61
N LYS A 31 23.91 -16.75 4.09
CA LYS A 31 23.58 -15.54 4.88
C LYS A 31 24.51 -15.35 6.09
N ASN A 32 24.78 -16.44 6.84
CA ASN A 32 25.65 -16.38 8.00
C ASN A 32 27.09 -15.99 7.64
N LEU A 33 27.64 -16.56 6.56
CA LEU A 33 28.99 -16.23 6.10
C LEU A 33 29.09 -14.76 5.68
N LEU A 34 28.06 -14.22 5.01
CA LEU A 34 28.02 -12.81 4.65
C LEU A 34 28.01 -11.92 5.90
N VAL A 35 27.23 -12.27 6.92
CA VAL A 35 27.20 -11.53 8.20
C VAL A 35 28.56 -11.59 8.89
N ASP A 36 29.16 -12.77 8.99
CA ASP A 36 30.47 -12.95 9.62
C ASP A 36 31.57 -12.18 8.87
N PHE A 37 31.50 -12.14 7.54
CA PHE A 37 32.39 -11.36 6.68
C PHE A 37 32.28 -9.85 6.94
N LEU A 38 31.05 -9.32 6.92
CA LEU A 38 30.79 -7.89 7.15
C LEU A 38 31.09 -7.47 8.59
N TYR A 39 30.90 -8.38 9.55
CA TYR A 39 31.19 -8.15 10.96
C TYR A 39 32.68 -8.27 11.29
N GLY A 40 33.45 -9.01 10.48
CA GLY A 40 34.91 -9.15 10.61
C GLY A 40 35.33 -10.35 11.46
N GLU A 41 34.58 -11.46 11.44
CA GLU A 41 34.91 -12.65 12.23
C GLU A 41 36.02 -13.48 11.61
N LEU A 42 37.25 -13.22 12.03
CA LEU A 42 38.45 -13.92 11.58
C LEU A 42 38.45 -15.42 11.91
N GLU A 43 37.68 -15.86 12.91
CA GLU A 43 37.60 -17.27 13.31
C GLU A 43 36.78 -18.15 12.34
N ASN A 44 36.06 -17.54 11.39
CA ASN A 44 35.29 -18.30 10.42
C ASN A 44 36.21 -18.95 9.36
N SER A 45 36.34 -20.28 9.41
CA SER A 45 37.15 -21.06 8.46
C SER A 45 36.89 -20.79 6.97
N SER A 46 35.68 -20.36 6.59
CA SER A 46 35.37 -20.03 5.20
C SER A 46 35.91 -18.67 4.78
N ILE A 47 36.04 -17.72 5.71
CA ILE A 47 36.65 -16.41 5.49
C ILE A 47 38.15 -16.58 5.25
N GLU A 48 38.82 -17.36 6.10
CA GLU A 48 40.24 -17.68 5.96
C GLU A 48 40.52 -18.44 4.65
N LYS A 49 39.78 -19.53 4.40
CA LYS A 49 39.97 -20.40 3.23
C LYS A 49 39.84 -19.65 1.90
N ASN A 50 38.93 -18.69 1.81
CA ASN A 50 38.69 -17.92 0.58
C ASN A 50 39.38 -16.56 0.60
N LYS A 51 40.23 -16.27 1.61
CA LYS A 51 40.92 -14.99 1.78
C LYS A 51 39.99 -13.78 1.73
N LEU A 52 38.80 -13.91 2.31
CA LEU A 52 37.80 -12.84 2.21
C LEU A 52 38.26 -11.57 2.94
N PHE A 53 39.15 -11.68 3.93
CA PHE A 53 39.69 -10.53 4.65
C PHE A 53 40.50 -9.56 3.77
N ASP A 54 40.89 -9.95 2.56
CA ASP A 54 41.59 -9.07 1.61
C ASP A 54 40.65 -8.07 0.91
N PHE A 55 39.33 -8.23 1.05
CA PHE A 55 38.33 -7.37 0.43
C PHE A 55 38.01 -6.13 1.28
N GLU A 56 37.72 -5.01 0.62
CA GLU A 56 37.48 -3.71 1.26
C GLU A 56 36.31 -3.72 2.27
N SER A 57 35.24 -4.48 1.98
CA SER A 57 34.06 -4.54 2.84
C SER A 57 34.23 -5.45 4.06
N PHE A 58 35.36 -6.14 4.22
CA PHE A 58 35.61 -7.03 5.37
C PHE A 58 35.62 -6.25 6.70
N GLY A 59 34.84 -6.69 7.69
CA GLY A 59 34.77 -6.04 9.00
C GLY A 59 34.17 -4.63 9.00
N SER A 60 33.70 -4.15 7.85
CA SER A 60 33.20 -2.78 7.66
C SER A 60 31.95 -2.45 8.49
N MET A 61 31.23 -3.47 8.97
CA MET A 61 29.98 -3.35 9.73
C MET A 61 30.10 -3.74 11.21
N SER A 62 31.31 -3.94 11.74
CA SER A 62 31.58 -4.30 13.15
C SER A 62 30.97 -3.34 14.20
N ALA A 63 30.67 -2.09 13.83
CA ALA A 63 30.03 -1.11 14.72
C ALA A 63 28.53 -1.34 15.00
N ILE A 64 27.87 -2.28 14.32
CA ILE A 64 26.46 -2.64 14.55
C ILE A 64 26.35 -4.14 14.85
N THR A 65 25.27 -4.58 15.49
CA THR A 65 25.12 -5.98 15.86
C THR A 65 24.92 -6.90 14.65
N LYS A 66 25.30 -8.17 14.77
CA LYS A 66 25.05 -9.18 13.72
C LYS A 66 23.57 -9.28 13.38
N GLU A 67 22.68 -9.19 14.36
CA GLU A 67 21.22 -9.17 14.18
C GLU A 67 20.81 -8.01 13.25
N ARG A 68 21.40 -6.83 13.43
CA ARG A 68 21.14 -5.68 12.57
C ARG A 68 21.60 -5.93 11.14
N ILE A 69 22.76 -6.57 10.94
CA ILE A 69 23.22 -6.97 9.60
C ILE A 69 22.25 -7.99 8.98
N PHE A 70 21.76 -8.97 9.76
CA PHE A 70 20.74 -9.92 9.31
C PHE A 70 19.46 -9.23 8.83
N GLU A 71 18.99 -8.21 9.56
CA GLU A 71 17.82 -7.39 9.19
C GLU A 71 18.06 -6.63 7.88
N ILE A 72 19.24 -6.00 7.73
CA ILE A 72 19.59 -5.27 6.50
C ILE A 72 19.61 -6.22 5.30
N ILE A 73 20.19 -7.42 5.46
CA ILE A 73 20.18 -8.43 4.39
C ILE A 73 18.74 -8.85 4.06
N ASP A 74 17.88 -9.10 5.05
CA ASP A 74 16.47 -9.46 4.81
C ASP A 74 15.72 -8.34 4.08
N LYS A 75 15.97 -7.07 4.42
CA LYS A 75 15.43 -5.90 3.71
C LYS A 75 15.85 -5.88 2.25
N LEU A 76 17.14 -6.08 1.99
CA LEU A 76 17.69 -6.07 0.63
C LEU A 76 17.21 -7.25 -0.21
N VAL A 77 16.97 -8.42 0.41
CA VAL A 77 16.33 -9.56 -0.24
C VAL A 77 14.87 -9.25 -0.57
N THR A 78 14.12 -8.72 0.40
CA THR A 78 12.69 -8.36 0.22
C THR A 78 12.49 -7.35 -0.90
N ASN A 79 13.42 -6.39 -1.01
CA ASN A 79 13.41 -5.35 -2.03
C ASN A 79 14.15 -5.75 -3.32
N LYS A 80 14.52 -7.03 -3.46
CA LYS A 80 15.09 -7.60 -4.69
C LYS A 80 16.40 -6.93 -5.13
N LEU A 81 17.15 -6.38 -4.17
CA LEU A 81 18.52 -5.91 -4.35
C LEU A 81 19.52 -7.06 -4.20
N ILE A 82 19.18 -8.06 -3.38
CA ILE A 82 19.89 -9.34 -3.23
C ILE A 82 19.02 -10.47 -3.78
N GLU A 83 19.62 -11.34 -4.58
CA GLU A 83 18.98 -12.55 -5.10
C GLU A 83 19.27 -13.75 -4.19
N VAL A 84 18.26 -14.60 -4.00
CA VAL A 84 18.38 -15.84 -3.23
C VAL A 84 18.20 -17.03 -4.15
N SER A 85 19.21 -17.88 -4.25
CA SER A 85 19.20 -19.09 -5.07
C SER A 85 19.53 -20.34 -4.24
N ASN A 86 19.31 -21.52 -4.82
CA ASN A 86 19.79 -22.76 -4.21
C ASN A 86 21.29 -22.90 -4.48
N SER A 87 22.03 -23.39 -3.49
CA SER A 87 23.44 -23.72 -3.67
C SER A 87 23.59 -24.81 -4.72
N VAL A 88 24.57 -24.63 -5.61
CA VAL A 88 24.94 -25.63 -6.62
C VAL A 88 25.38 -26.95 -5.99
N PHE A 89 25.88 -26.90 -4.75
CA PHE A 89 26.36 -28.07 -4.01
C PHE A 89 25.30 -28.72 -3.13
N ASN A 90 24.24 -27.99 -2.76
CA ASN A 90 23.17 -28.48 -1.91
C ASN A 90 21.86 -27.72 -2.18
N ASN A 91 20.89 -28.39 -2.79
CA ASN A 91 19.59 -27.78 -3.14
C ASN A 91 18.76 -27.33 -1.92
N PHE A 92 19.10 -27.79 -0.71
CA PHE A 92 18.45 -27.34 0.53
C PHE A 92 19.11 -26.09 1.15
N SER A 93 20.33 -25.74 0.71
CA SER A 93 21.06 -24.58 1.20
C SER A 93 20.77 -23.37 0.31
N LYS A 94 20.33 -22.27 0.92
CA LYS A 94 20.13 -21.00 0.21
C LYS A 94 21.42 -20.17 0.22
N VAL A 95 21.75 -19.59 -0.93
CA VAL A 95 22.89 -18.70 -1.12
C VAL A 95 22.42 -17.36 -1.68
N LEU A 96 23.17 -16.32 -1.33
CA LEU A 96 22.92 -14.93 -1.68
C LEU A 96 23.89 -14.49 -2.75
N SER A 97 23.39 -13.73 -3.72
CA SER A 97 24.19 -13.03 -4.72
C SER A 97 23.63 -11.64 -4.93
N ILE A 98 24.48 -10.68 -5.30
CA ILE A 98 23.98 -9.35 -5.65
C ILE A 98 23.13 -9.43 -6.92
N GLY A 99 21.92 -8.87 -6.86
CA GLY A 99 21.03 -8.81 -8.02
C GLY A 99 21.38 -7.65 -8.96
N LYS A 100 20.78 -7.65 -10.16
CA LYS A 100 20.95 -6.54 -11.13
C LYS A 100 20.57 -5.18 -10.54
N ASN A 101 19.48 -5.14 -9.76
CA ASN A 101 19.03 -3.92 -9.09
C ASN A 101 20.00 -3.50 -8.00
N GLY A 102 20.55 -4.46 -7.23
CA GLY A 102 21.60 -4.18 -6.24
C GLY A 102 22.84 -3.56 -6.87
N ARG A 103 23.27 -4.05 -8.03
CA ARG A 103 24.41 -3.45 -8.77
C ARG A 103 24.13 -2.02 -9.25
N ALA A 104 22.93 -1.77 -9.76
CA ALA A 104 22.52 -0.42 -10.15
C ALA A 104 22.46 0.52 -8.94
N GLU A 105 21.96 0.01 -7.82
CA GLU A 105 21.81 0.73 -6.56
C GLU A 105 23.16 1.10 -5.91
N ILE A 106 24.17 0.23 -5.98
CA ILE A 106 25.55 0.57 -5.55
C ILE A 106 26.13 1.73 -6.38
N ILE A 107 25.74 1.89 -7.64
CA ILE A 107 26.28 2.94 -8.53
C ILE A 107 25.52 4.26 -8.32
N ASN A 108 24.19 4.17 -8.16
CA ASN A 108 23.33 5.33 -7.95
C ASN A 108 22.33 5.03 -6.83
N PRO A 109 22.68 5.35 -5.56
CA PRO A 109 21.84 5.05 -4.41
C PRO A 109 20.49 5.78 -4.46
N THR A 110 19.42 5.05 -4.72
CA THR A 110 18.05 5.55 -4.79
C THR A 110 17.11 4.92 -3.77
N PHE A 111 17.48 3.77 -3.24
CA PHE A 111 16.66 2.90 -2.41
C PHE A 111 16.35 3.55 -1.06
N PHE A 112 17.35 4.16 -0.43
CA PHE A 112 17.16 4.93 0.81
C PHE A 112 17.16 6.45 0.62
N SER A 113 17.58 7.00 -0.53
CA SER A 113 17.32 8.43 -0.81
C SER A 113 15.85 8.70 -1.16
N LYS A 114 15.07 7.65 -1.47
CA LYS A 114 13.60 7.65 -1.41
C LYS A 114 13.03 7.40 -0.02
N SER A 115 13.84 6.97 0.96
CA SER A 115 13.36 6.93 2.34
C SER A 115 13.04 8.36 2.73
N LEU A 116 11.94 8.50 3.47
CA LEU A 116 11.26 9.72 3.91
C LEU A 116 12.14 10.80 4.61
N SER A 117 13.47 10.66 4.58
CA SER A 117 14.54 11.45 5.22
C SER A 117 14.72 12.90 4.74
N GLN A 118 13.78 13.44 3.96
CA GLN A 118 13.77 14.86 3.67
C GLN A 118 12.71 15.53 4.55
N LYS A 119 13.19 16.49 5.37
CA LYS A 119 12.44 17.33 6.30
C LYS A 119 11.41 18.22 5.59
N TYR A 120 10.36 17.63 5.03
CA TYR A 120 9.47 18.30 4.07
C TYR A 120 8.40 19.22 4.65
N TRP A 121 8.32 19.37 5.97
CA TRP A 121 7.16 19.96 6.60
C TRP A 121 7.43 20.40 8.03
N GLU A 122 6.83 21.53 8.43
CA GLU A 122 6.69 21.86 9.84
C GLU A 122 5.84 20.74 10.47
N LEU A 123 6.38 20.06 11.49
CA LEU A 123 5.71 18.94 12.15
C LEU A 123 4.51 19.41 12.98
N GLU A 124 4.45 20.69 13.32
CA GLU A 124 3.37 21.28 14.12
C GLU A 124 2.55 22.27 13.30
N THR A 125 1.24 22.24 13.52
CA THR A 125 0.33 23.23 12.96
C THR A 125 0.40 24.52 13.77
N LYS A 126 0.94 25.58 13.17
CA LYS A 126 0.92 26.91 13.79
C LYS A 126 -0.43 27.59 13.59
N ILE A 127 -0.90 28.25 14.63
CA ILE A 127 -2.18 28.98 14.64
C ILE A 127 -1.89 30.42 15.02
N SER A 128 -2.26 31.33 14.13
CA SER A 128 -2.09 32.78 14.30
C SER A 128 -3.19 33.39 15.16
N GLU A 129 -2.95 34.59 15.69
CA GLU A 129 -3.95 35.34 16.45
C GLU A 129 -5.19 35.68 15.60
N GLU A 130 -4.99 36.04 14.33
CA GLU A 130 -6.09 36.29 13.38
C GLU A 130 -6.97 35.04 13.18
N GLU A 131 -6.36 33.86 13.07
CA GLU A 131 -7.09 32.60 12.99
C GLU A 131 -7.86 32.32 14.28
N MET A 132 -7.25 32.56 15.46
CA MET A 132 -7.94 32.43 16.73
C MET A 132 -9.17 33.34 16.83
N THR A 133 -9.07 34.60 16.40
CA THR A 133 -10.21 35.51 16.33
C THR A 133 -11.31 34.95 15.42
N SER A 134 -10.95 34.47 14.23
CA SER A 134 -11.91 33.86 13.29
C SER A 134 -12.61 32.62 13.87
N PHE A 135 -11.92 31.87 14.75
CA PHE A 135 -12.51 30.69 15.39
C PHE A 135 -13.55 31.07 16.46
N VAL A 136 -13.35 32.20 17.14
CA VAL A 136 -14.32 32.74 18.11
C VAL A 136 -15.56 33.24 17.37
N GLU A 137 -15.39 33.95 16.25
CA GLU A 137 -16.51 34.42 15.43
C GLU A 137 -17.36 33.27 14.87
N LEU A 138 -16.74 32.10 14.63
CA LEU A 138 -17.37 30.91 14.09
C LEU A 138 -17.60 29.81 15.15
N GLU A 139 -17.60 30.14 16.44
CA GLU A 139 -17.58 29.17 17.54
C GLU A 139 -18.72 28.15 17.45
N ASP A 140 -19.96 28.62 17.22
CA ASP A 140 -21.13 27.75 17.09
C ASP A 140 -21.00 26.77 15.92
N PHE A 141 -20.42 27.21 14.80
CA PHE A 141 -20.23 26.38 13.61
C PHE A 141 -19.11 25.36 13.80
N LEU A 142 -18.05 25.76 14.52
CA LEU A 142 -16.83 24.99 14.73
C LEU A 142 -16.83 24.17 16.03
N LYS A 143 -17.98 24.14 16.74
CA LYS A 143 -18.14 23.41 17.99
C LYS A 143 -17.80 21.92 17.80
N GLY A 144 -17.03 21.37 18.74
CA GLY A 144 -16.61 19.97 18.73
C GLY A 144 -15.34 19.67 17.92
N PHE A 145 -14.77 20.65 17.21
CA PHE A 145 -13.49 20.51 16.52
C PHE A 145 -12.34 21.10 17.35
N ASN A 146 -11.17 20.47 17.31
CA ASN A 146 -9.95 21.03 17.90
C ASN A 146 -9.36 22.16 17.03
N LEU A 147 -8.32 22.84 17.51
CA LEU A 147 -7.79 24.02 16.85
C LEU A 147 -7.22 23.72 15.45
N GLU A 148 -6.54 22.60 15.26
CA GLU A 148 -5.97 22.18 13.97
C GLU A 148 -7.07 21.83 12.96
N GLN A 149 -8.13 21.15 13.42
CA GLN A 149 -9.32 20.86 12.62
C GLN A 149 -10.06 22.15 12.24
N LYS A 150 -10.23 23.09 13.19
CA LYS A 150 -10.84 24.41 12.94
C LYS A 150 -10.09 25.16 11.84
N LYS A 151 -8.76 25.27 11.97
CA LYS A 151 -7.88 25.87 10.96
C LYS A 151 -8.09 25.22 9.59
N THR A 152 -8.10 23.89 9.54
CA THR A 152 -8.30 23.13 8.30
C THR A 152 -9.66 23.43 7.63
N ILE A 153 -10.72 23.53 8.43
CA ILE A 153 -12.08 23.79 7.94
C ILE A 153 -12.18 25.19 7.33
N VAL A 154 -11.61 26.21 7.96
CA VAL A 154 -11.85 27.63 7.59
C VAL A 154 -10.72 28.27 6.79
N SER A 155 -9.57 27.60 6.65
CA SER A 155 -8.40 28.18 5.96
C SER A 155 -8.76 28.77 4.59
N PRO A 156 -8.37 30.04 4.33
CA PRO A 156 -8.63 30.73 3.08
C PRO A 156 -7.60 30.41 1.99
N LYS A 157 -6.58 29.60 2.28
CA LYS A 157 -5.50 29.30 1.34
C LYS A 157 -6.02 28.49 0.15
N GLU A 158 -5.46 28.79 -1.03
CA GLU A 158 -5.91 28.17 -2.28
C GLU A 158 -5.47 26.72 -2.40
N LYS A 159 -4.24 26.40 -1.97
CA LYS A 159 -3.69 25.04 -1.95
C LYS A 159 -3.49 24.62 -0.50
N ILE A 160 -4.18 23.57 -0.07
CA ILE A 160 -4.12 23.06 1.30
C ILE A 160 -3.88 21.56 1.25
N LEU A 161 -2.93 21.06 2.04
CA LEU A 161 -2.80 19.65 2.36
C LEU A 161 -3.04 19.46 3.86
N CYS A 162 -4.11 18.74 4.19
CA CYS A 162 -4.40 18.28 5.54
C CYS A 162 -3.83 16.88 5.74
N ILE A 163 -2.72 16.77 6.49
CA ILE A 163 -2.13 15.49 6.87
C ILE A 163 -2.85 15.01 8.13
N ALA A 164 -3.70 14.01 7.94
CA ALA A 164 -4.63 13.55 8.95
C ALA A 164 -4.34 12.10 9.33
N GLY A 165 -3.73 11.90 10.50
CA GLY A 165 -3.44 10.55 11.01
C GLY A 165 -4.67 9.66 11.14
N ALA A 166 -4.46 8.36 11.25
CA ALA A 166 -5.53 7.44 11.59
C ALA A 166 -6.28 7.92 12.85
N GLY A 167 -7.61 7.98 12.79
CA GLY A 167 -8.45 8.42 13.91
C GLY A 167 -8.49 9.94 14.17
N SER A 168 -7.92 10.80 13.31
CA SER A 168 -7.87 12.25 13.57
C SER A 168 -9.07 13.07 13.05
N GLY A 169 -10.08 12.40 12.47
CA GLY A 169 -11.30 13.04 11.99
C GLY A 169 -11.22 13.60 10.56
N LYS A 170 -10.35 13.04 9.71
CA LYS A 170 -10.16 13.41 8.29
C LYS A 170 -11.47 13.68 7.53
N THR A 171 -12.35 12.69 7.49
CA THR A 171 -13.62 12.77 6.76
C THR A 171 -14.53 13.86 7.35
N SER A 172 -14.56 13.99 8.67
CA SER A 172 -15.34 15.03 9.37
C SER A 172 -14.89 16.43 9.00
N VAL A 173 -13.58 16.68 8.96
CA VAL A 173 -12.99 17.95 8.54
C VAL A 173 -13.30 18.25 7.08
N LEU A 174 -13.16 17.27 6.18
CA LEU A 174 -13.45 17.46 4.76
C LEU A 174 -14.93 17.80 4.55
N THR A 175 -15.86 17.04 5.14
CA THR A 175 -17.30 17.33 5.01
C THR A 175 -17.69 18.66 5.63
N LYS A 176 -17.09 19.02 6.77
CA LYS A 176 -17.35 20.30 7.44
C LYS A 176 -16.78 21.48 6.65
N ARG A 177 -15.65 21.30 5.96
CA ARG A 177 -15.11 22.30 5.01
C ARG A 177 -16.06 22.52 3.83
N ILE A 178 -16.65 21.46 3.26
CA ILE A 178 -17.66 21.60 2.20
C ILE A 178 -18.87 22.39 2.71
N GLU A 179 -19.34 22.09 3.92
CA GLU A 179 -20.42 22.85 4.56
C GLU A 179 -20.04 24.33 4.74
N PHE A 180 -18.84 24.61 5.23
CA PHE A 180 -18.32 25.96 5.40
C PHE A 180 -18.29 26.74 4.08
N LEU A 181 -17.76 26.13 3.02
CA LEU A 181 -17.69 26.73 1.69
C LEU A 181 -19.10 27.05 1.16
N ASN A 182 -20.05 26.12 1.30
CA ASN A 182 -21.39 26.31 0.77
C ASN A 182 -22.21 27.31 1.59
N LYS A 183 -22.23 27.19 2.93
CA LYS A 183 -23.10 28.01 3.79
C LYS A 183 -22.50 29.35 4.16
N MET A 184 -21.21 29.37 4.54
CA MET A 184 -20.56 30.59 5.04
C MET A 184 -19.92 31.39 3.91
N LYS A 185 -19.23 30.72 2.97
CA LYS A 185 -18.62 31.38 1.81
C LYS A 185 -19.55 31.48 0.60
N ARG A 186 -20.78 30.94 0.70
CA ARG A 186 -21.83 31.00 -0.35
C ARG A 186 -21.37 30.46 -1.71
N VAL A 187 -20.44 29.50 -1.71
CA VAL A 187 -19.99 28.82 -2.93
C VAL A 187 -21.13 27.91 -3.42
N LYS A 188 -21.50 28.06 -4.70
CA LYS A 188 -22.57 27.24 -5.30
C LYS A 188 -22.18 25.76 -5.27
N SER A 189 -23.14 24.89 -4.98
CA SER A 189 -22.84 23.48 -4.74
C SER A 189 -22.33 22.75 -5.99
N ASP A 190 -22.74 23.19 -7.20
CA ASP A 190 -22.22 22.70 -8.48
C ASP A 190 -20.79 23.17 -8.79
N LYS A 191 -20.24 24.07 -7.98
CA LYS A 191 -18.85 24.56 -8.04
C LYS A 191 -17.91 23.91 -7.03
N ILE A 192 -18.43 22.98 -6.22
CA ILE A 192 -17.65 22.20 -5.26
C ILE A 192 -17.61 20.75 -5.73
N LEU A 193 -16.43 20.26 -6.07
CA LEU A 193 -16.18 18.84 -6.36
C LEU A 193 -15.41 18.21 -5.21
N ALA A 194 -15.93 17.13 -4.64
CA ALA A 194 -15.20 16.24 -3.74
C ALA A 194 -14.91 14.92 -4.44
N ILE A 195 -13.64 14.51 -4.45
CA ILE A 195 -13.18 13.25 -5.02
C ILE A 195 -12.77 12.32 -3.89
N THR A 196 -13.35 11.12 -3.86
CA THR A 196 -13.02 10.06 -2.91
C THR A 196 -12.37 8.86 -3.62
N PHE A 197 -11.63 8.04 -2.88
CA PHE A 197 -10.99 6.85 -3.45
C PHE A 197 -11.97 5.70 -3.69
N THR A 198 -12.99 5.56 -2.84
CA THR A 198 -13.96 4.45 -2.91
C THR A 198 -15.40 4.96 -3.08
N ARG A 199 -16.25 4.15 -3.72
CA ARG A 199 -17.69 4.43 -3.83
C ARG A 199 -18.34 4.56 -2.45
N LYS A 200 -17.92 3.72 -1.50
CA LYS A 200 -18.36 3.79 -0.11
C LYS A 200 -18.08 5.16 0.52
N ALA A 201 -16.84 5.64 0.43
CA ALA A 201 -16.47 6.95 0.97
C ALA A 201 -17.28 8.07 0.33
N LYS A 202 -17.59 7.95 -0.97
CA LYS A 202 -18.51 8.86 -1.67
C LYS A 202 -19.91 8.82 -1.05
N ASP A 203 -20.48 7.64 -0.84
CA ASP A 203 -21.85 7.48 -0.33
C ASP A 203 -21.97 7.98 1.12
N GLU A 204 -21.00 7.64 1.97
CA GLU A 204 -20.90 8.15 3.35
C GLU A 204 -20.80 9.68 3.38
N MET A 205 -19.94 10.25 2.52
CA MET A 205 -19.79 11.70 2.40
C MET A 205 -21.09 12.36 1.93
N ASN A 206 -21.77 11.79 0.93
CA ASN A 206 -23.07 12.30 0.48
C ASN A 206 -24.11 12.31 1.60
N ASN A 207 -24.21 11.23 2.38
CA ASN A 207 -25.15 11.15 3.51
C ASN A 207 -24.87 12.25 4.54
N ARG A 208 -23.60 12.45 4.93
CA ARG A 208 -23.21 13.51 5.85
C ARG A 208 -23.51 14.91 5.31
N LEU A 209 -23.25 15.15 4.03
CA LEU A 209 -23.56 16.45 3.42
C LEU A 209 -25.08 16.70 3.33
N GLN A 210 -25.89 15.66 3.12
CA GLN A 210 -27.35 15.76 3.18
C GLN A 210 -27.86 16.12 4.58
N GLU A 211 -27.27 15.55 5.64
CA GLU A 211 -27.57 15.97 7.03
C GLU A 211 -27.26 17.44 7.26
N PHE A 212 -26.20 17.96 6.61
CA PHE A 212 -25.89 19.39 6.62
C PHE A 212 -26.79 20.20 5.67
N GLY A 213 -27.64 19.60 4.85
CA GLY A 213 -28.45 20.29 3.84
C GLY A 213 -27.62 20.88 2.69
N VAL A 214 -26.50 20.23 2.35
CA VAL A 214 -25.56 20.66 1.29
C VAL A 214 -25.51 19.61 0.18
N ASN A 215 -25.65 20.04 -1.07
CA ASN A 215 -25.66 19.14 -2.24
C ASN A 215 -24.45 19.37 -3.16
N ALA A 216 -23.23 19.12 -2.67
CA ALA A 216 -22.01 19.22 -3.47
C ALA A 216 -21.86 18.04 -4.45
N VAL A 217 -20.99 18.19 -5.46
CA VAL A 217 -20.65 17.09 -6.38
C VAL A 217 -19.65 16.16 -5.71
N VAL A 218 -20.07 14.97 -5.30
CA VAL A 218 -19.18 13.95 -4.71
C VAL A 218 -19.02 12.77 -5.66
N GLU A 219 -17.79 12.47 -6.06
CA GLU A 219 -17.47 11.42 -7.02
C GLU A 219 -16.21 10.63 -6.63
N THR A 220 -16.03 9.46 -7.25
CA THR A 220 -14.68 8.87 -7.37
C THR A 220 -14.08 9.30 -8.72
N PHE A 221 -12.76 9.22 -8.89
CA PHE A 221 -12.11 9.49 -10.19
C PHE A 221 -12.79 8.72 -11.34
N ASN A 222 -13.03 7.42 -11.12
CA ASN A 222 -13.68 6.55 -12.10
C ASN A 222 -15.15 6.88 -12.32
N SER A 223 -15.92 7.20 -11.26
CA SER A 223 -17.33 7.56 -11.40
C SER A 223 -17.50 8.89 -12.15
N PHE A 224 -16.65 9.87 -11.86
CA PHE A 224 -16.61 11.13 -12.60
C PHE A 224 -16.29 10.88 -14.08
N SER A 225 -15.22 10.12 -14.33
CA SER A 225 -14.77 9.77 -15.68
C SER A 225 -15.85 9.03 -16.46
N GLU A 226 -16.52 8.06 -15.83
CA GLU A 226 -17.64 7.32 -16.43
C GLU A 226 -18.76 8.26 -16.88
N LYS A 227 -19.14 9.24 -16.07
CA LYS A 227 -20.17 10.22 -16.44
C LYS A 227 -19.77 11.05 -17.67
N ILE A 228 -18.52 11.47 -17.74
CA ILE A 228 -17.97 12.20 -18.90
C ILE A 228 -17.98 11.31 -20.14
N LEU A 229 -17.50 10.07 -20.03
CA LEU A 229 -17.40 9.13 -21.15
C LEU A 229 -18.79 8.64 -21.62
N LEU A 230 -19.77 8.50 -20.75
CA LEU A 230 -21.15 8.19 -21.17
C LEU A 230 -21.78 9.35 -21.94
N LYS A 231 -21.47 10.59 -21.53
CA LYS A 231 -22.01 11.80 -22.17
C LYS A 231 -21.33 12.13 -23.49
N TYR A 232 -20.02 11.94 -23.60
CA TYR A 232 -19.22 12.39 -24.74
C TYR A 232 -18.41 11.30 -25.45
N GLY A 233 -18.48 10.04 -24.99
CA GLY A 233 -17.67 8.94 -25.51
C GLY A 233 -17.87 8.65 -26.99
N GLY A 234 -19.02 9.04 -27.58
CA GLY A 234 -19.20 8.98 -29.04
C GLY A 234 -18.15 9.77 -29.82
N LYS A 235 -17.57 10.84 -29.24
CA LYS A 235 -16.49 11.63 -29.83
C LYS A 235 -15.10 10.99 -29.71
N ILE A 236 -14.96 10.00 -28.82
CA ILE A 236 -13.70 9.29 -28.56
C ILE A 236 -13.70 7.98 -29.33
N TYR A 237 -14.76 7.19 -29.17
CA TYR A 237 -14.81 5.80 -29.62
C TYR A 237 -15.65 5.61 -30.89
N GLY A 238 -16.48 6.58 -31.29
CA GLY A 238 -17.46 6.41 -32.36
C GLY A 238 -18.59 5.40 -32.04
N ARG A 239 -18.62 4.87 -30.81
CA ARG A 239 -19.61 3.88 -30.33
C ARG A 239 -19.78 3.94 -28.81
N LYS A 240 -20.80 3.25 -28.30
CA LYS A 240 -20.97 3.04 -26.86
C LYS A 240 -19.93 2.03 -26.37
N MET A 241 -19.33 2.32 -25.21
CA MET A 241 -18.38 1.45 -24.53
C MET A 241 -18.95 1.03 -23.17
N LYS A 242 -18.66 -0.20 -22.73
CA LYS A 242 -18.93 -0.68 -21.37
C LYS A 242 -17.62 -1.09 -20.67
N ILE A 243 -17.63 -1.09 -19.34
CA ILE A 243 -16.52 -1.63 -18.54
C ILE A 243 -16.50 -3.15 -18.68
N ALA A 244 -15.35 -3.73 -19.00
CA ALA A 244 -15.18 -5.17 -19.13
C ALA A 244 -15.33 -5.89 -17.78
N THR A 245 -16.27 -6.83 -17.71
CA THR A 245 -16.43 -7.76 -16.60
C THR A 245 -15.32 -8.82 -16.61
N PHE A 246 -15.20 -9.60 -15.54
CA PHE A 246 -14.28 -10.73 -15.53
C PHE A 246 -14.56 -11.74 -16.66
N GLN A 247 -15.83 -11.96 -17.00
CA GLN A 247 -16.22 -12.83 -18.12
C GLN A 247 -15.76 -12.24 -19.46
N ASP A 248 -15.94 -10.93 -19.68
CA ASP A 248 -15.45 -10.26 -20.89
C ASP A 248 -13.92 -10.40 -21.00
N LYS A 249 -13.20 -10.22 -19.88
CA LYS A 249 -11.73 -10.38 -19.81
C LYS A 249 -11.29 -11.81 -20.11
N MET A 250 -11.96 -12.80 -19.52
CA MET A 250 -11.70 -14.21 -19.78
C MET A 250 -11.86 -14.53 -21.27
N PHE A 251 -12.95 -14.07 -21.88
CA PHE A 251 -13.20 -14.30 -23.30
C PHE A 251 -12.15 -13.62 -24.19
N ALA A 252 -11.73 -12.39 -23.83
CA ALA A 252 -10.68 -11.68 -24.56
C ALA A 252 -9.34 -12.45 -24.52
N VAL A 253 -8.95 -12.99 -23.36
CA VAL A 253 -7.74 -13.82 -23.25
C VAL A 253 -7.88 -15.13 -24.03
N LEU A 254 -9.03 -15.80 -23.96
CA LEU A 254 -9.26 -17.01 -24.75
C LEU A 254 -9.14 -16.76 -26.26
N ARG A 255 -9.67 -15.63 -26.75
CA ARG A 255 -9.53 -15.24 -28.17
C ARG A 255 -8.10 -14.87 -28.54
N ALA A 256 -7.36 -14.27 -27.62
CA ALA A 256 -5.96 -13.98 -27.82
C ALA A 256 -5.11 -15.27 -27.90
N LEU A 257 -5.40 -16.24 -27.03
CA LEU A 257 -4.76 -17.55 -27.04
C LEU A 257 -5.06 -18.34 -28.31
N ASP A 258 -6.32 -18.33 -28.76
CA ASP A 258 -6.75 -18.91 -30.04
C ASP A 258 -5.99 -18.29 -31.24
N ASN A 259 -5.81 -16.97 -31.22
CA ASN A 259 -5.00 -16.27 -32.23
C ASN A 259 -3.52 -16.67 -32.21
N LEU A 260 -2.99 -17.05 -31.05
CA LEU A 260 -1.63 -17.57 -30.88
C LEU A 260 -1.52 -19.07 -31.17
N GLY A 261 -2.63 -19.78 -31.38
CA GLY A 261 -2.67 -21.23 -31.55
C GLY A 261 -2.36 -22.01 -30.27
N ILE A 262 -2.58 -21.42 -29.09
CA ILE A 262 -2.28 -22.00 -27.78
C ILE A 262 -3.59 -22.26 -27.02
N SER A 263 -3.73 -23.40 -26.37
CA SER A 263 -4.89 -23.67 -25.52
C SER A 263 -4.76 -23.01 -24.13
N MET A 264 -5.87 -22.76 -23.42
CA MET A 264 -5.81 -22.26 -22.04
C MET A 264 -5.05 -23.21 -21.11
N GLU A 265 -5.20 -24.51 -21.30
CA GLU A 265 -4.49 -25.51 -20.50
C GLU A 265 -2.98 -25.45 -20.74
N GLU A 266 -2.57 -25.39 -22.01
CA GLU A 266 -1.16 -25.25 -22.38
C GLU A 266 -0.57 -23.92 -21.86
N ALA A 267 -1.32 -22.82 -21.96
CA ALA A 267 -0.89 -21.54 -21.43
C ALA A 267 -0.65 -21.59 -19.91
N ILE A 268 -1.55 -22.22 -19.16
CA ILE A 268 -1.42 -22.40 -17.71
C ILE A 268 -0.23 -23.28 -17.36
N GLN A 269 -0.02 -24.39 -18.07
CA GLN A 269 1.11 -25.28 -17.85
C GLN A 269 2.45 -24.57 -18.14
N ASN A 270 2.51 -23.78 -19.21
CA ASN A 270 3.68 -22.98 -19.57
C ASN A 270 3.90 -21.79 -18.62
N TYR A 271 2.84 -21.22 -18.05
CA TYR A 271 2.94 -20.05 -17.17
C TYR A 271 3.28 -20.46 -15.73
N PHE A 272 2.59 -21.46 -15.18
CA PHE A 272 2.79 -21.93 -13.81
C PHE A 272 3.71 -23.17 -13.74
N ILE A 273 4.92 -23.05 -14.30
CA ILE A 273 5.92 -24.14 -14.35
C ILE A 273 6.32 -24.60 -12.94
N TYR A 274 6.49 -23.64 -12.01
CA TYR A 274 6.95 -23.88 -10.64
C TYR A 274 5.91 -23.39 -9.63
N GLY A 275 5.29 -24.32 -8.92
CA GLY A 275 4.38 -24.00 -7.81
C GLY A 275 2.90 -23.93 -8.19
N ASN A 276 2.06 -23.88 -7.16
CA ASN A 276 0.59 -23.98 -7.17
C ASN A 276 -0.03 -25.38 -7.10
N LYS A 277 0.65 -26.37 -6.48
CA LYS A 277 0.12 -27.73 -6.27
C LYS A 277 -1.24 -27.81 -5.54
N ASN A 278 -1.63 -26.75 -4.84
CA ASN A 278 -2.85 -26.71 -4.03
C ASN A 278 -3.97 -25.83 -4.64
N LYS A 279 -3.79 -25.32 -5.86
CA LYS A 279 -4.80 -24.48 -6.52
C LYS A 279 -5.59 -25.27 -7.55
N THR A 280 -6.89 -24.99 -7.64
CA THR A 280 -7.75 -25.57 -8.67
C THR A 280 -7.43 -24.96 -10.04
N ILE A 281 -7.81 -25.66 -11.11
CA ILE A 281 -7.63 -25.15 -12.48
C ILE A 281 -8.33 -23.78 -12.69
N TYR A 282 -9.50 -23.58 -12.08
CA TYR A 282 -10.23 -22.31 -12.13
C TYR A 282 -9.50 -21.16 -11.43
N GLN A 283 -8.83 -21.45 -10.30
CA GLN A 283 -8.00 -20.47 -9.61
C GLN A 283 -6.79 -20.09 -10.46
N LEU A 284 -6.14 -21.07 -11.10
CA LEU A 284 -5.02 -20.83 -12.02
C LEU A 284 -5.44 -20.02 -13.24
N GLN A 285 -6.57 -20.35 -13.87
CA GLN A 285 -7.14 -19.58 -14.97
C GLN A 285 -7.40 -18.12 -14.56
N SER A 286 -8.03 -17.91 -13.41
CA SER A 286 -8.35 -16.58 -12.92
C SER A 286 -7.09 -15.76 -12.63
N MET A 287 -6.07 -16.37 -12.02
CA MET A 287 -4.78 -15.73 -11.81
C MET A 287 -4.10 -15.38 -13.12
N PHE A 288 -4.07 -16.30 -14.09
CA PHE A 288 -3.45 -16.05 -15.39
C PHE A 288 -4.09 -14.88 -16.13
N VAL A 289 -5.42 -14.82 -16.15
CA VAL A 289 -6.14 -13.71 -16.78
C VAL A 289 -5.95 -12.40 -16.02
N PHE A 290 -5.91 -12.44 -14.69
CA PHE A 290 -5.56 -11.27 -13.90
C PHE A 290 -4.17 -10.73 -14.27
N ASP A 291 -3.17 -11.60 -14.32
CA ASP A 291 -1.78 -11.24 -14.68
C ASP A 291 -1.69 -10.68 -16.11
N CYS A 292 -2.39 -11.30 -17.08
CA CYS A 292 -2.45 -10.78 -18.45
C CYS A 292 -2.99 -9.34 -18.49
N PHE A 293 -4.06 -9.06 -17.74
CA PHE A 293 -4.63 -7.72 -17.67
C PHE A 293 -3.78 -6.74 -16.85
N GLN A 294 -3.03 -7.22 -15.86
CA GLN A 294 -2.08 -6.38 -15.13
C GLN A 294 -0.95 -5.91 -16.05
N VAL A 295 -0.42 -6.82 -16.88
CA VAL A 295 0.59 -6.48 -17.90
C VAL A 295 -0.01 -5.56 -18.96
N PHE A 296 -1.25 -5.80 -19.38
CA PHE A 296 -1.95 -4.90 -20.31
C PHE A 296 -2.07 -3.49 -19.76
N GLU A 297 -2.53 -3.31 -18.51
CA GLU A 297 -2.64 -1.99 -17.89
C GLU A 297 -1.29 -1.29 -17.74
N TYR A 298 -0.24 -2.05 -17.40
CA TYR A 298 1.12 -1.50 -17.31
C TYR A 298 1.59 -0.84 -18.61
N PHE A 299 1.42 -1.52 -19.75
CA PHE A 299 1.84 -0.95 -21.03
C PHE A 299 0.98 0.24 -21.44
N LYS A 300 -0.32 0.23 -21.10
CA LYS A 300 -1.19 1.37 -21.37
C LYS A 300 -0.87 2.58 -20.51
N SER A 301 -0.58 2.41 -19.22
CA SER A 301 -0.27 3.52 -18.30
C SER A 301 1.10 4.13 -18.60
N THR A 302 2.11 3.30 -18.84
CA THR A 302 3.47 3.76 -19.12
C THR A 302 3.68 4.25 -20.54
N ARG A 303 2.76 3.91 -21.47
CA ARG A 303 2.87 4.16 -22.91
C ARG A 303 4.18 3.61 -23.52
N LEU A 304 4.79 2.60 -22.89
CA LEU A 304 6.03 1.98 -23.35
C LEU A 304 5.77 1.00 -24.49
N SER A 305 6.70 0.90 -25.45
CA SER A 305 6.66 -0.13 -26.48
C SER A 305 7.28 -1.44 -26.00
N PHE A 306 6.67 -2.55 -26.43
CA PHE A 306 7.09 -3.92 -26.12
C PHE A 306 8.56 -4.23 -26.47
N GLU A 307 9.08 -3.63 -27.55
CA GLU A 307 10.43 -3.82 -28.08
C GLU A 307 11.54 -3.49 -27.06
N LYS A 308 11.25 -2.65 -26.05
CA LYS A 308 12.20 -2.32 -24.97
C LYS A 308 12.41 -3.47 -23.98
N PHE A 309 11.49 -4.45 -23.91
CA PHE A 309 11.46 -5.53 -22.94
C PHE A 309 12.06 -6.86 -23.44
N GLU A 310 12.71 -6.93 -24.61
CA GLU A 310 13.16 -8.21 -25.16
C GLU A 310 14.61 -8.58 -24.77
N LYS A 311 15.44 -7.62 -24.35
CA LYS A 311 16.91 -7.76 -24.45
C LYS A 311 17.66 -8.46 -23.30
N ASN A 312 17.04 -9.00 -22.24
CA ASN A 312 17.80 -9.46 -21.05
C ASN A 312 17.20 -10.63 -20.24
N TYR A 313 16.52 -11.61 -20.86
CA TYR A 313 15.78 -12.63 -20.11
C TYR A 313 16.21 -14.06 -20.45
N SER A 314 16.03 -14.99 -19.50
CA SER A 314 16.29 -16.43 -19.70
C SER A 314 15.26 -17.05 -20.66
N ASP A 315 15.61 -18.15 -21.32
CA ASP A 315 14.78 -18.79 -22.35
C ASP A 315 13.35 -19.15 -21.88
N GLU A 316 13.19 -19.64 -20.65
CA GLU A 316 11.87 -19.96 -20.08
C GLU A 316 11.05 -18.71 -19.76
N THR A 317 11.66 -17.69 -19.16
CA THR A 317 10.99 -16.41 -18.88
C THR A 317 10.60 -15.73 -20.20
N LEU A 318 11.46 -15.83 -21.23
CA LEU A 318 11.18 -15.34 -22.57
C LEU A 318 9.96 -16.01 -23.19
N LYS A 319 9.73 -17.32 -22.96
CA LYS A 319 8.55 -18.02 -23.49
C LYS A 319 7.24 -17.46 -22.88
N SER A 320 7.18 -17.35 -21.55
CA SER A 320 6.01 -16.80 -20.86
C SER A 320 5.79 -15.32 -21.16
N LEU A 321 6.86 -14.53 -21.26
CA LEU A 321 6.81 -13.13 -21.69
C LEU A 321 6.27 -13.01 -23.12
N LYS A 322 6.80 -13.78 -24.08
CA LYS A 322 6.33 -13.77 -25.48
C LYS A 322 4.85 -14.11 -25.59
N MET A 323 4.40 -15.14 -24.85
CA MET A 323 2.98 -15.51 -24.82
C MET A 323 2.12 -14.37 -24.27
N ILE A 324 2.45 -13.83 -23.09
CA ILE A 324 1.70 -12.72 -22.50
C ILE A 324 1.72 -11.49 -23.42
N PHE A 325 2.84 -11.17 -24.05
CA PHE A 325 2.92 -10.02 -24.96
C PHE A 325 2.09 -10.23 -26.21
N GLY A 326 2.07 -11.44 -26.77
CA GLY A 326 1.14 -11.82 -27.84
C GLY A 326 -0.32 -11.60 -27.44
N ILE A 327 -0.66 -12.01 -26.21
CA ILE A 327 -2.00 -11.80 -25.64
C ILE A 327 -2.32 -10.31 -25.54
N VAL A 328 -1.46 -9.54 -24.86
CA VAL A 328 -1.65 -8.11 -24.58
C VAL A 328 -1.79 -7.29 -25.87
N LYS A 329 -1.02 -7.60 -26.92
CA LYS A 329 -1.15 -6.96 -28.23
C LYS A 329 -2.52 -7.19 -28.86
N TYR A 330 -3.07 -8.39 -28.69
CA TYR A 330 -4.42 -8.71 -29.18
C TYR A 330 -5.52 -8.08 -28.31
N LEU A 331 -5.32 -8.01 -26.98
CA LEU A 331 -6.31 -7.48 -26.05
C LEU A 331 -6.76 -6.07 -26.42
N ASP A 332 -5.86 -5.16 -26.80
CA ASP A 332 -6.26 -3.78 -27.14
C ASP A 332 -7.23 -3.73 -28.32
N PHE A 333 -6.90 -4.47 -29.39
CA PHE A 333 -7.77 -4.61 -30.56
C PHE A 333 -9.12 -5.25 -30.20
N HIS A 334 -9.10 -6.35 -29.45
CA HIS A 334 -10.31 -7.04 -29.04
C HIS A 334 -11.22 -6.16 -28.19
N MET A 335 -10.65 -5.46 -27.21
CA MET A 335 -11.39 -4.59 -26.31
C MET A 335 -12.06 -3.45 -27.09
N ALA A 336 -11.30 -2.76 -27.95
CA ALA A 336 -11.83 -1.67 -28.77
C ALA A 336 -12.95 -2.13 -29.72
N THR A 337 -12.74 -3.22 -30.45
CA THR A 337 -13.70 -3.73 -31.45
C THR A 337 -14.99 -4.26 -30.82
N ASN A 338 -14.96 -4.72 -29.57
CA ASN A 338 -16.13 -5.22 -28.85
C ASN A 338 -16.81 -4.15 -27.97
N GLY A 339 -16.37 -2.90 -28.05
CA GLY A 339 -16.96 -1.82 -27.26
C GLY A 339 -16.65 -1.96 -25.75
N LEU A 340 -15.47 -2.48 -25.41
CA LEU A 340 -15.03 -2.75 -24.05
C LEU A 340 -13.92 -1.79 -23.65
N ARG A 341 -13.93 -1.36 -22.39
CA ARG A 341 -12.83 -0.65 -21.75
C ARG A 341 -12.48 -1.28 -20.41
N THR A 342 -11.25 -1.09 -19.96
CA THR A 342 -10.87 -1.48 -18.60
C THR A 342 -11.28 -0.41 -17.59
N TYR A 343 -11.02 -0.68 -16.31
CA TYR A 343 -11.24 0.29 -15.25
C TYR A 343 -10.22 1.45 -15.34
N GLY A 344 -8.95 1.16 -15.63
CA GLY A 344 -7.90 2.18 -15.83
C GLY A 344 -8.21 3.09 -17.02
N ASP A 345 -8.78 2.53 -18.08
CA ASP A 345 -9.21 3.28 -19.27
C ASP A 345 -10.21 4.40 -18.99
N GLN A 346 -10.97 4.36 -17.89
CA GLN A 346 -11.93 5.43 -17.60
C GLN A 346 -11.23 6.78 -17.38
N VAL A 347 -10.22 6.80 -16.50
CA VAL A 347 -9.48 8.01 -16.16
C VAL A 347 -8.62 8.44 -17.36
N ARG A 348 -7.87 7.50 -17.94
CA ARG A 348 -6.99 7.74 -19.09
C ARG A 348 -7.73 8.34 -20.30
N ASN A 349 -8.84 7.73 -20.72
CA ASN A 349 -9.61 8.25 -21.85
C ASN A 349 -10.28 9.59 -21.55
N THR A 350 -10.61 9.87 -20.29
CA THR A 350 -11.14 11.18 -19.88
C THR A 350 -10.07 12.26 -19.97
N ILE A 351 -8.84 11.96 -19.53
CA ILE A 351 -7.67 12.82 -19.68
C ILE A 351 -7.42 13.12 -21.16
N ASP A 352 -7.33 12.08 -22.00
CA ASP A 352 -7.08 12.23 -23.43
C ASP A 352 -8.21 13.05 -24.11
N PHE A 353 -9.46 12.84 -23.71
CA PHE A 353 -10.59 13.66 -24.16
C PHE A 353 -10.48 15.13 -23.75
N PHE A 354 -10.11 15.40 -22.49
CA PHE A 354 -9.94 16.77 -21.99
C PHE A 354 -8.77 17.51 -22.64
N LYS A 355 -7.67 16.81 -22.95
CA LYS A 355 -6.54 17.37 -23.70
C LYS A 355 -6.96 17.87 -25.08
N VAL A 356 -7.80 17.10 -25.78
CA VAL A 356 -8.29 17.45 -27.13
C VAL A 356 -9.43 18.48 -27.06
N TYR A 357 -10.37 18.31 -26.15
CA TYR A 357 -11.59 19.10 -26.09
C TYR A 357 -11.76 19.87 -24.78
N LYS A 358 -10.83 20.79 -24.50
CA LYS A 358 -10.76 21.59 -23.27
C LYS A 358 -12.08 22.27 -22.86
N LYS A 359 -12.92 22.67 -23.83
CA LYS A 359 -14.22 23.30 -23.57
C LYS A 359 -15.24 22.43 -22.82
N PHE A 360 -15.02 21.12 -22.76
CA PHE A 360 -15.89 20.19 -22.03
C PHE A 360 -15.39 19.87 -20.61
N ILE A 361 -14.25 20.43 -20.20
CA ILE A 361 -13.76 20.30 -18.81
C ILE A 361 -14.73 21.08 -17.91
N PRO A 362 -15.37 20.44 -16.93
CA PRO A 362 -16.23 21.14 -15.98
C PRO A 362 -15.42 22.10 -15.10
N ILE A 363 -15.97 23.28 -14.84
CA ILE A 363 -15.32 24.32 -14.04
C ILE A 363 -15.80 24.22 -12.60
N PHE A 364 -14.89 23.88 -11.69
CA PHE A 364 -15.08 23.88 -10.25
C PHE A 364 -14.23 24.98 -9.62
N ASP A 365 -14.81 25.71 -8.66
CA ASP A 365 -14.09 26.74 -7.91
C ASP A 365 -13.25 26.09 -6.79
N HIS A 366 -13.75 24.95 -6.27
CA HIS A 366 -13.10 24.14 -5.24
C HIS A 366 -13.10 22.66 -5.64
N VAL A 367 -11.92 22.05 -5.60
CA VAL A 367 -11.73 20.60 -5.70
C VAL A 367 -11.15 20.10 -4.39
N LEU A 368 -11.82 19.15 -3.76
CA LEU A 368 -11.40 18.49 -2.55
C LEU A 368 -11.06 17.03 -2.87
N VAL A 369 -9.95 16.50 -2.35
CA VAL A 369 -9.51 15.13 -2.61
C VAL A 369 -9.24 14.43 -1.29
N ASP A 370 -9.96 13.33 -1.04
CA ASP A 370 -9.71 12.42 0.09
C ASP A 370 -8.74 11.30 -0.30
N GLU A 371 -8.09 10.70 0.69
CA GLU A 371 -7.09 9.64 0.54
C GLU A 371 -5.98 10.01 -0.47
N PHE A 372 -5.48 11.24 -0.40
CA PHE A 372 -4.51 11.77 -1.37
C PHE A 372 -3.19 10.98 -1.42
N GLN A 373 -2.86 10.20 -0.40
CA GLN A 373 -1.70 9.30 -0.42
C GLN A 373 -1.84 8.09 -1.37
N ASP A 374 -3.06 7.79 -1.83
CA ASP A 374 -3.36 6.65 -2.69
C ASP A 374 -3.55 7.06 -4.17
N VAL A 375 -3.26 8.31 -4.52
CA VAL A 375 -3.39 8.79 -5.90
C VAL A 375 -2.22 8.35 -6.78
N ASN A 376 -2.46 8.20 -8.09
CA ASN A 376 -1.45 7.88 -9.08
C ASN A 376 -1.19 9.05 -10.06
N SER A 377 -0.15 8.95 -10.88
CA SER A 377 0.21 9.98 -11.85
C SER A 377 -0.92 10.38 -12.83
N GLU A 378 -1.72 9.42 -13.31
CA GLU A 378 -2.87 9.73 -14.19
C GLU A 378 -3.93 10.55 -13.43
N GLN A 379 -4.23 10.21 -12.18
CA GLN A 379 -5.16 10.96 -11.34
C GLN A 379 -4.65 12.36 -11.01
N ILE A 380 -3.34 12.54 -10.81
CA ILE A 380 -2.74 13.87 -10.67
C ILE A 380 -2.91 14.68 -11.95
N GLU A 381 -2.62 14.11 -13.12
CA GLU A 381 -2.84 14.78 -14.40
C GLU A 381 -4.31 15.16 -14.61
N PHE A 382 -5.24 14.29 -14.20
CA PHE A 382 -6.66 14.59 -14.22
C PHE A 382 -7.00 15.81 -13.35
N LEU A 383 -6.44 15.91 -12.14
CA LEU A 383 -6.63 17.08 -11.26
C LEU A 383 -6.04 18.35 -11.86
N ASP A 384 -4.86 18.24 -12.47
CA ASP A 384 -4.19 19.36 -13.14
C ASP A 384 -5.02 19.88 -14.32
N LEU A 385 -5.68 18.99 -15.08
CA LEU A 385 -6.59 19.37 -16.17
C LEU A 385 -7.88 20.05 -15.69
N LEU A 386 -8.42 19.66 -14.51
CA LEU A 386 -9.53 20.41 -13.91
C LEU A 386 -9.13 21.85 -13.57
N ASN A 387 -7.84 22.09 -13.32
CA ASN A 387 -7.24 23.40 -13.10
C ASN A 387 -8.02 24.27 -12.10
N SER A 388 -8.50 23.64 -11.02
CA SER A 388 -9.24 24.35 -9.98
C SER A 388 -8.32 25.31 -9.25
N LYS A 389 -8.78 26.55 -9.07
CA LYS A 389 -8.07 27.55 -8.29
C LYS A 389 -7.82 27.02 -6.87
N ASN A 390 -8.87 26.53 -6.21
CA ASN A 390 -8.75 25.99 -4.87
C ASN A 390 -8.64 24.45 -4.91
N LEU A 391 -7.56 23.91 -4.35
CA LEU A 391 -7.33 22.48 -4.18
C LEU A 391 -7.10 22.19 -2.69
N PHE A 392 -7.97 21.36 -2.12
CA PHE A 392 -7.84 20.87 -0.76
C PHE A 392 -7.62 19.37 -0.80
N CYS A 393 -6.44 18.91 -0.41
CA CYS A 393 -6.13 17.49 -0.31
C CYS A 393 -6.11 17.07 1.15
N THR A 394 -6.58 15.86 1.43
CA THR A 394 -6.37 15.23 2.73
C THR A 394 -5.90 13.80 2.57
N GLY A 395 -5.03 13.37 3.46
CA GLY A 395 -4.43 12.05 3.39
C GLY A 395 -3.50 11.78 4.56
N ASP A 396 -3.00 10.55 4.60
CA ASP A 396 -2.04 10.10 5.60
C ASP A 396 -0.95 9.26 4.93
N PRO A 397 0.29 9.77 4.79
CA PRO A 397 1.39 9.00 4.21
C PRO A 397 1.60 7.65 4.91
N ARG A 398 1.31 7.56 6.22
CA ARG A 398 1.38 6.30 7.02
C ARG A 398 0.41 5.22 6.55
N GLN A 399 -0.62 5.58 5.78
CA GLN A 399 -1.67 4.67 5.32
C GLN A 399 -1.62 4.42 3.80
N SER A 400 -0.55 4.82 3.09
CA SER A 400 -0.38 4.51 1.66
C SER A 400 -0.04 3.01 1.48
N ILE A 401 -1.02 2.22 1.03
CA ILE A 401 -0.92 0.74 0.95
C ILE A 401 -1.40 0.16 -0.39
N PHE A 402 -1.50 1.00 -1.42
CA PHE A 402 -1.97 0.62 -2.75
C PHE A 402 -0.91 0.87 -3.83
N GLY A 403 0.38 0.89 -3.48
CA GLY A 403 1.50 1.01 -4.42
C GLY A 403 1.51 -0.10 -5.46
N TRP A 404 1.12 -1.32 -5.08
CA TRP A 404 0.90 -2.42 -6.02
C TRP A 404 -0.25 -2.22 -7.03
N ARG A 405 -1.12 -1.22 -6.82
CA ARG A 405 -2.15 -0.74 -7.77
C ARG A 405 -1.74 0.54 -8.48
N GLY A 406 -0.53 1.05 -8.21
CA GLY A 406 0.06 2.22 -8.82
C GLY A 406 -0.10 3.53 -8.09
N SER A 407 -0.57 3.50 -6.84
CA SER A 407 -0.52 4.69 -6.00
C SER A 407 0.93 5.13 -5.75
N GLU A 408 1.18 6.44 -5.78
CA GLU A 408 2.50 7.02 -5.62
C GLU A 408 2.50 7.96 -4.41
N ILE A 409 3.16 7.54 -3.32
CA ILE A 409 3.25 8.30 -2.07
C ILE A 409 3.98 9.65 -2.24
N ASP A 410 4.85 9.76 -3.24
CA ASP A 410 5.58 10.99 -3.56
C ASP A 410 4.65 12.19 -3.81
N HIS A 411 3.45 11.96 -4.34
CA HIS A 411 2.50 13.06 -4.60
C HIS A 411 2.06 13.77 -3.31
N ILE A 412 1.86 13.03 -2.22
CA ILE A 412 1.52 13.63 -0.92
C ILE A 412 2.76 14.21 -0.23
N LEU A 413 3.91 13.54 -0.32
CA LEU A 413 5.15 13.98 0.33
C LEU A 413 5.73 15.26 -0.31
N LYS A 414 5.68 15.35 -1.63
CA LYS A 414 6.20 16.48 -2.43
C LYS A 414 5.14 17.53 -2.75
N PHE A 415 4.03 17.54 -2.00
CA PHE A 415 2.94 18.49 -2.24
C PHE A 415 3.41 19.95 -2.13
N LYS A 416 4.24 20.26 -1.13
CA LYS A 416 4.82 21.60 -0.92
C LYS A 416 5.79 22.01 -2.03
N GLU A 417 6.49 21.05 -2.63
CA GLU A 417 7.35 21.31 -3.81
C GLU A 417 6.50 21.68 -5.03
N LYS A 418 5.41 20.93 -5.27
CA LYS A 418 4.48 21.20 -6.38
C LYS A 418 3.71 22.50 -6.17
N TYR A 419 3.38 22.82 -4.92
CA TYR A 419 2.62 24.02 -4.55
C TYR A 419 3.37 24.82 -3.47
N PRO A 420 4.37 25.64 -3.82
CA PRO A 420 5.22 26.36 -2.85
C PRO A 420 4.43 27.22 -1.85
N ASP A 421 3.34 27.84 -2.28
CA ASP A 421 2.47 28.69 -1.44
C ASP A 421 1.40 27.92 -0.66
N SER A 422 1.44 26.58 -0.69
CA SER A 422 0.44 25.76 -0.02
C SER A 422 0.54 25.84 1.50
N GLU A 423 -0.59 25.65 2.17
CA GLU A 423 -0.64 25.44 3.60
C GLU A 423 -0.69 23.94 3.91
N ILE A 424 0.21 23.49 4.79
CA ILE A 424 0.24 22.12 5.31
C ILE A 424 -0.30 22.18 6.74
N ILE A 425 -1.33 21.39 7.03
CA ILE A 425 -1.97 21.34 8.34
C ILE A 425 -1.95 19.90 8.85
N ASN A 426 -1.34 19.68 10.01
CA ASN A 426 -1.22 18.37 10.64
C ASN A 426 -2.31 18.21 11.71
N LEU A 427 -3.09 17.13 11.59
CA LEU A 427 -4.03 16.71 12.64
C LEU A 427 -3.38 15.60 13.47
N THR A 428 -2.89 15.95 14.66
CA THR A 428 -2.14 15.05 15.54
C THR A 428 -3.03 14.36 16.58
N LYS A 429 -4.16 14.96 16.96
CA LYS A 429 -5.08 14.35 17.93
C LYS A 429 -5.78 13.13 17.34
N ASN A 430 -5.71 11.99 18.04
CA ASN A 430 -6.38 10.75 17.71
C ASN A 430 -7.59 10.54 18.64
N TYR A 431 -8.76 10.40 18.04
CA TYR A 431 -10.06 10.24 18.70
C TYR A 431 -10.61 8.80 18.58
N ARG A 432 -9.78 7.82 18.22
CA ARG A 432 -10.17 6.42 18.02
C ARG A 432 -9.55 5.50 19.06
N SER A 433 -8.24 5.58 19.18
CA SER A 433 -7.38 4.58 19.80
C SER A 433 -6.85 5.13 21.12
N ASN A 434 -6.71 4.25 22.12
CA ASN A 434 -6.12 4.66 23.39
C ASN A 434 -4.63 5.00 23.27
N ASN A 435 -4.09 5.64 24.31
CA ASN A 435 -2.69 6.06 24.41
C ASN A 435 -1.67 4.93 24.18
N HIS A 436 -1.98 3.69 24.55
CA HIS A 436 -1.08 2.56 24.34
C HIS A 436 -1.03 2.10 22.88
N VAL A 437 -2.17 2.03 22.20
CA VAL A 437 -2.24 1.72 20.76
C VAL A 437 -1.59 2.85 19.95
N VAL A 438 -1.88 4.11 20.29
CA VAL A 438 -1.27 5.29 19.64
C VAL A 438 0.25 5.31 19.82
N LYS A 439 0.78 4.91 20.98
CA LYS A 439 2.22 4.77 21.20
C LYS A 439 2.84 3.81 20.17
N VAL A 440 2.27 2.61 20.01
CA VAL A 440 2.75 1.62 19.03
C VAL A 440 2.68 2.15 17.60
N MET A 441 1.60 2.86 17.26
CA MET A 441 1.46 3.51 15.96
C MET A 441 2.60 4.50 15.71
N ASN A 442 2.95 5.33 16.70
CA ASN A 442 4.07 6.27 16.60
C ASN A 442 5.42 5.56 16.49
N ASP A 443 5.65 4.50 17.27
CA ASP A 443 6.89 3.70 17.22
C ASP A 443 7.11 3.11 15.81
N LEU A 444 6.06 2.58 15.17
CA LEU A 444 6.13 2.08 13.79
C LEU A 444 6.35 3.19 12.75
N ALA A 445 5.75 4.35 12.97
CA ALA A 445 5.81 5.48 12.03
C ALA A 445 7.05 6.37 12.21
N LYS A 446 7.90 6.12 13.21
CA LYS A 446 9.05 6.95 13.58
C LYS A 446 10.01 7.22 12.41
N LYS A 447 10.24 6.21 11.56
CA LYS A 447 11.10 6.32 10.36
C LYS A 447 10.46 7.09 9.20
N MET A 448 9.15 7.38 9.29
CA MET A 448 8.41 8.07 8.23
C MET A 448 8.49 9.60 8.35
N GLU A 449 9.14 10.13 9.39
CA GLU A 449 9.28 11.58 9.64
C GLU A 449 7.95 12.35 9.61
N VAL A 450 6.91 11.71 10.15
CA VAL A 450 5.55 12.25 10.27
C VAL A 450 5.29 12.74 11.69
N SER A 451 4.45 13.77 11.85
CA SER A 451 4.05 14.27 13.17
C SER A 451 3.45 13.14 14.02
N PRO A 452 3.95 12.94 15.25
CA PRO A 452 3.41 11.92 16.13
C PRO A 452 1.96 12.22 16.49
N LEU A 453 1.19 11.16 16.74
CA LEU A 453 -0.20 11.26 17.15
C LEU A 453 -0.32 11.28 18.67
N GLU A 454 -1.35 11.96 19.15
CA GLU A 454 -1.67 12.07 20.57
C GLU A 454 -3.09 11.56 20.81
N SER A 455 -3.23 10.53 21.64
CA SER A 455 -4.53 10.00 22.04
C SER A 455 -5.30 11.01 22.89
N THR A 456 -6.62 11.12 22.68
CA THR A 456 -7.52 11.81 23.60
C THR A 456 -8.08 10.92 24.71
N PHE A 457 -7.70 9.63 24.71
CA PHE A 457 -8.11 8.65 25.72
C PHE A 457 -6.90 8.11 26.49
N GLU A 458 -7.04 8.01 27.81
CA GLU A 458 -6.16 7.26 28.68
C GLU A 458 -6.91 6.03 29.19
N ASN A 459 -6.37 4.85 28.90
CA ASN A 459 -6.93 3.58 29.33
C ASN A 459 -5.83 2.65 29.84
N LYS A 460 -6.24 1.53 30.46
CA LYS A 460 -5.29 0.49 30.88
C LYS A 460 -4.64 -0.17 29.67
N LYS A 461 -3.37 -0.55 29.83
CA LYS A 461 -2.59 -1.32 28.85
C LYS A 461 -3.20 -2.72 28.70
N ASP A 462 -3.81 -2.99 27.55
CA ASP A 462 -4.28 -4.34 27.16
C ASP A 462 -3.87 -4.69 25.72
N LEU A 463 -2.55 -4.73 25.54
CA LEU A 463 -1.89 -5.04 24.28
C LEU A 463 -1.05 -6.30 24.51
N LYS A 464 -1.31 -7.37 23.75
CA LYS A 464 -0.66 -8.68 23.94
C LYS A 464 0.03 -9.20 22.68
N ILE A 465 1.23 -9.74 22.85
CA ILE A 465 1.91 -10.57 21.85
C ILE A 465 1.82 -12.02 22.30
N CYS A 466 1.23 -12.88 21.48
CA CYS A 466 1.04 -14.30 21.79
C CYS A 466 1.81 -15.19 20.82
N LYS A 467 2.66 -16.06 21.35
CA LYS A 467 3.42 -17.08 20.61
C LYS A 467 2.75 -18.44 20.72
N PHE A 468 2.73 -19.17 19.61
CA PHE A 468 2.22 -20.55 19.51
C PHE A 468 3.21 -21.46 18.78
N ASP A 469 3.14 -22.77 19.00
CA ASP A 469 3.98 -23.73 18.27
C ASP A 469 3.54 -23.88 16.80
N ASN A 470 2.23 -23.80 16.55
CA ASN A 470 1.65 -24.01 15.23
C ASN A 470 0.38 -23.16 14.98
N GLU A 471 0.02 -23.00 13.71
CA GLU A 471 -1.10 -22.17 13.26
C GLU A 471 -2.46 -22.66 13.78
N ILE A 472 -2.61 -23.97 14.04
CA ILE A 472 -3.84 -24.54 14.62
C ILE A 472 -4.04 -24.06 16.06
N GLN A 473 -2.99 -24.02 16.87
CA GLN A 473 -3.05 -23.47 18.23
C GLN A 473 -3.38 -21.97 18.21
N GLU A 474 -2.75 -21.20 17.31
CA GLU A 474 -3.04 -19.77 17.11
C GLU A 474 -4.53 -19.54 16.81
N PHE A 475 -5.12 -20.28 15.85
CA PHE A 475 -6.54 -20.16 15.51
C PHE A 475 -7.46 -20.60 16.66
N ASN A 476 -7.09 -21.64 17.40
CA ASN A 476 -7.86 -22.07 18.56
C ASN A 476 -7.83 -21.03 19.68
N PHE A 477 -6.71 -20.33 19.88
CA PHE A 477 -6.63 -19.22 20.83
C PHE A 477 -7.57 -18.08 20.42
N VAL A 478 -7.53 -17.64 19.17
CA VAL A 478 -8.42 -16.59 18.65
C VAL A 478 -9.89 -16.97 18.85
N LYS A 479 -10.25 -18.20 18.47
CA LYS A 479 -11.60 -18.76 18.69
C LYS A 479 -12.01 -18.69 20.17
N SER A 480 -11.17 -19.18 21.07
CA SER A 480 -11.45 -19.19 22.51
C SER A 480 -11.60 -17.78 23.07
N LYS A 481 -10.77 -16.84 22.62
CA LYS A 481 -10.86 -15.42 23.03
C LYS A 481 -12.12 -14.75 22.52
N ILE A 482 -12.56 -15.04 21.30
CA ILE A 482 -13.85 -14.56 20.78
C ILE A 482 -15.00 -15.10 21.64
N LEU A 483 -14.98 -16.39 21.99
CA LEU A 483 -16.05 -17.01 22.79
C LEU A 483 -16.12 -16.46 24.22
N SER A 484 -14.97 -16.15 24.83
CA SER A 484 -14.90 -15.61 26.19
C SER A 484 -15.02 -14.09 26.25
N SER A 485 -15.11 -13.39 25.11
CA SER A 485 -15.15 -11.92 25.09
C SER A 485 -16.53 -11.40 25.43
N GLU A 486 -16.59 -10.37 26.27
CA GLU A 486 -17.81 -9.60 26.53
C GLU A 486 -18.05 -8.51 25.47
N ILE A 487 -17.08 -8.29 24.57
CA ILE A 487 -17.17 -7.29 23.51
C ILE A 487 -18.18 -7.77 22.45
N PRO A 488 -19.12 -6.91 21.99
CA PRO A 488 -20.03 -7.25 20.91
C PRO A 488 -19.28 -7.78 19.69
N ARG A 489 -19.79 -8.85 19.05
CA ARG A 489 -19.07 -9.54 17.96
C ARG A 489 -18.76 -8.61 16.79
N GLU A 490 -19.66 -7.68 16.48
CA GLU A 490 -19.47 -6.63 15.47
C GLU A 490 -18.27 -5.70 15.74
N GLU A 491 -17.84 -5.57 16.99
CA GLU A 491 -16.68 -4.77 17.43
C GLU A 491 -15.41 -5.64 17.59
N ILE A 492 -15.40 -6.84 17.01
CA ILE A 492 -14.23 -7.73 16.97
C ILE A 492 -13.78 -7.95 15.53
N PHE A 493 -12.54 -7.55 15.23
CA PHE A 493 -11.89 -7.82 13.95
C PHE A 493 -10.77 -8.83 14.08
N VAL A 494 -10.66 -9.75 13.12
CA VAL A 494 -9.48 -10.58 12.92
C VAL A 494 -8.88 -10.30 11.56
N LEU A 495 -7.64 -9.80 11.58
CA LEU A 495 -6.93 -9.28 10.42
C LEU A 495 -5.74 -10.18 10.11
N SER A 496 -5.56 -10.49 8.83
CA SER A 496 -4.37 -11.21 8.35
C SER A 496 -3.80 -10.56 7.09
N ARG A 497 -2.57 -10.95 6.73
CA ARG A 497 -1.97 -10.54 5.45
C ARG A 497 -2.58 -11.25 4.26
N THR A 498 -3.02 -12.50 4.42
CA THR A 498 -3.35 -13.41 3.30
C THR A 498 -4.76 -14.00 3.43
N ASN A 499 -5.44 -14.12 2.28
CA ASN A 499 -6.77 -14.75 2.21
C ASN A 499 -6.77 -16.18 2.75
N ARG A 500 -5.68 -16.95 2.55
CA ARG A 500 -5.54 -18.32 3.06
C ARG A 500 -5.83 -18.40 4.56
N GLN A 501 -5.20 -17.53 5.35
CA GLN A 501 -5.37 -17.54 6.81
C GLN A 501 -6.80 -17.14 7.22
N ILE A 502 -7.44 -16.24 6.47
CA ILE A 502 -8.84 -15.87 6.70
C ILE A 502 -9.77 -17.06 6.39
N GLU A 503 -9.56 -17.75 5.28
CA GLU A 503 -10.35 -18.92 4.87
C GLU A 503 -10.20 -20.08 5.86
N GLU A 504 -8.98 -20.34 6.34
CA GLU A 504 -8.72 -21.40 7.32
C GLU A 504 -9.33 -21.07 8.69
N LEU A 505 -9.13 -19.85 9.19
CA LEU A 505 -9.77 -19.42 10.43
C LEU A 505 -11.29 -19.41 10.31
N SER A 506 -11.84 -19.00 9.16
CA SER A 506 -13.29 -19.05 8.89
C SER A 506 -13.83 -20.48 9.07
N LYS A 507 -13.13 -21.51 8.56
CA LYS A 507 -13.52 -22.90 8.78
C LYS A 507 -13.53 -23.27 10.27
N VAL A 508 -12.54 -22.83 11.03
CA VAL A 508 -12.46 -23.05 12.49
C VAL A 508 -13.64 -22.39 13.22
N LEU A 509 -13.98 -21.15 12.87
CA LEU A 509 -15.11 -20.43 13.48
C LEU A 509 -16.46 -21.03 13.07
N LYS A 510 -16.62 -21.47 11.80
CA LYS A 510 -17.84 -22.18 11.33
C LYS A 510 -18.07 -23.47 12.11
N ALA A 511 -17.01 -24.26 12.31
CA ALA A 511 -17.09 -25.50 13.07
C ALA A 511 -17.47 -25.28 14.55
N ALA A 512 -17.23 -24.09 15.08
CA ALA A 512 -17.59 -23.68 16.43
C ALA A 512 -18.89 -22.88 16.52
N GLU A 513 -19.66 -22.80 15.42
CA GLU A 513 -20.93 -22.05 15.33
C GLU A 513 -20.81 -20.56 15.71
N ILE A 514 -19.64 -19.98 15.44
CA ILE A 514 -19.40 -18.54 15.67
C ILE A 514 -19.79 -17.79 14.40
N ASN A 515 -20.80 -16.92 14.51
CA ASN A 515 -21.22 -16.06 13.41
C ASN A 515 -20.10 -15.07 13.05
N HIS A 516 -19.72 -15.06 11.77
CA HIS A 516 -18.69 -14.18 11.24
C HIS A 516 -18.92 -13.87 9.76
N SER A 517 -18.40 -12.73 9.34
CA SER A 517 -18.34 -12.30 7.95
C SER A 517 -16.89 -12.29 7.47
N VAL A 518 -16.68 -12.67 6.21
CA VAL A 518 -15.40 -12.51 5.53
C VAL A 518 -15.51 -11.31 4.60
N LYS A 519 -14.65 -10.31 4.78
CA LYS A 519 -14.54 -9.17 3.87
C LYS A 519 -13.51 -9.45 2.79
N GLU A 520 -13.96 -9.32 1.55
CA GLU A 520 -13.14 -9.44 0.36
C GLU A 520 -12.80 -8.05 -0.19
N GLU A 521 -11.61 -7.91 -0.76
CA GLU A 521 -11.23 -6.68 -1.45
C GLU A 521 -12.12 -6.45 -2.68
N GLY A 522 -12.86 -5.34 -2.68
CA GLY A 522 -13.72 -4.95 -3.81
C GLY A 522 -15.18 -5.38 -3.69
N SER A 523 -15.59 -6.03 -2.58
CA SER A 523 -17.01 -6.23 -2.29
C SER A 523 -17.70 -4.89 -1.97
N ASN A 524 -18.93 -4.71 -2.45
CA ASN A 524 -19.74 -3.54 -2.10
C ASN A 524 -20.36 -3.67 -0.69
N ASP A 525 -20.43 -4.89 -0.13
CA ASP A 525 -20.93 -5.14 1.22
C ASP A 525 -19.82 -4.86 2.24
N SER A 526 -19.87 -3.64 2.77
CA SER A 526 -18.86 -3.11 3.70
C SER A 526 -19.45 -2.72 5.05
N SER A 527 -20.74 -2.98 5.27
CA SER A 527 -21.34 -2.86 6.58
C SER A 527 -20.70 -3.88 7.52
N ILE A 528 -20.43 -3.44 8.75
CA ILE A 528 -20.16 -4.39 9.82
C ILE A 528 -21.50 -5.07 10.12
N LYS A 529 -21.54 -6.39 10.03
CA LYS A 529 -22.77 -7.15 10.29
C LYS A 529 -22.95 -7.28 11.79
N LYS A 530 -24.10 -6.82 12.27
CA LYS A 530 -24.46 -6.87 13.69
C LYS A 530 -24.43 -8.32 14.19
N GLY A 531 -23.78 -8.58 15.31
CA GLY A 531 -23.66 -9.92 15.89
C GLY A 531 -22.65 -10.84 15.21
N GLU A 532 -21.84 -10.34 14.26
CA GLU A 532 -20.84 -11.13 13.54
C GLU A 532 -19.42 -10.59 13.73
N VAL A 533 -18.46 -11.49 13.95
CA VAL A 533 -17.02 -11.13 13.91
C VAL A 533 -16.62 -10.82 12.47
N THR A 534 -15.78 -9.80 12.26
CA THR A 534 -15.26 -9.48 10.92
C THR A 534 -13.90 -10.12 10.70
N LEU A 535 -13.78 -11.00 9.71
CA LEU A 535 -12.51 -11.52 9.21
C LEU A 535 -12.14 -10.80 7.93
N ALA A 536 -10.91 -10.29 7.82
CA ALA A 536 -10.53 -9.44 6.70
C ALA A 536 -9.02 -9.49 6.41
N THR A 537 -8.64 -9.31 5.14
CA THR A 537 -7.27 -8.88 4.85
C THR A 537 -7.08 -7.43 5.30
N ILE A 538 -5.87 -7.05 5.66
CA ILE A 538 -5.58 -5.69 6.13
C ILE A 538 -5.92 -4.62 5.05
N HIS A 539 -5.73 -4.91 3.77
CA HIS A 539 -6.12 -3.99 2.70
C HIS A 539 -7.65 -3.76 2.66
N SER A 540 -8.46 -4.81 2.89
CA SER A 540 -9.91 -4.74 2.82
C SER A 540 -10.57 -4.00 4.00
N ILE A 541 -9.86 -3.87 5.13
CA ILE A 541 -10.39 -3.24 6.35
C ILE A 541 -10.07 -1.74 6.46
N LYS A 542 -9.28 -1.18 5.53
CA LYS A 542 -8.90 0.24 5.55
C LYS A 542 -10.14 1.14 5.68
N GLY A 543 -10.08 2.08 6.62
CA GLY A 543 -11.17 3.02 6.92
C GLY A 543 -12.16 2.54 7.99
N LEU A 544 -12.11 1.27 8.42
CA LEU A 544 -12.91 0.76 9.54
C LEU A 544 -12.13 0.79 10.86
N GLU A 545 -12.79 0.45 11.96
CA GLU A 545 -12.24 0.40 13.31
C GLU A 545 -13.10 -0.53 14.19
N ALA A 546 -12.50 -1.09 15.23
CA ALA A 546 -13.15 -2.03 16.14
C ALA A 546 -12.58 -1.92 17.57
N GLU A 547 -13.39 -2.26 18.56
CA GLU A 547 -13.00 -2.31 19.97
C GLU A 547 -11.83 -3.27 20.22
N LEU A 548 -11.90 -4.47 19.64
CA LEU A 548 -10.89 -5.52 19.73
C LEU A 548 -10.40 -5.95 18.35
N VAL A 549 -9.07 -5.96 18.17
CA VAL A 549 -8.41 -6.41 16.95
C VAL A 549 -7.40 -7.52 17.23
N PHE A 550 -7.49 -8.60 16.46
CA PHE A 550 -6.45 -9.60 16.33
C PHE A 550 -5.70 -9.38 15.03
N VAL A 551 -4.38 -9.27 15.06
CA VAL A 551 -3.50 -9.35 13.87
C VAL A 551 -2.79 -10.69 13.92
N ILE A 552 -3.22 -11.61 13.07
CA ILE A 552 -2.76 -13.00 13.08
C ILE A 552 -1.62 -13.25 12.08
N GLY A 553 -0.81 -14.27 12.36
CA GLY A 553 0.28 -14.66 11.49
C GLY A 553 1.38 -13.60 11.39
N CYS A 554 1.73 -12.95 12.51
CA CYS A 554 2.80 -11.94 12.61
C CYS A 554 4.21 -12.56 12.48
N THR A 555 4.47 -13.28 11.39
CA THR A 555 5.71 -14.03 11.11
C THR A 555 6.54 -13.36 10.01
N LEU A 556 7.81 -13.78 9.89
CA LEU A 556 8.71 -13.36 8.80
C LEU A 556 8.28 -13.80 7.38
N SER A 557 7.26 -14.65 7.24
CA SER A 557 6.71 -15.03 5.93
C SER A 557 5.59 -14.11 5.47
N ASN A 558 4.90 -13.46 6.42
CA ASN A 558 3.71 -12.68 6.17
C ASN A 558 3.97 -11.18 6.30
N PHE A 559 4.86 -10.76 7.19
CA PHE A 559 5.20 -9.36 7.40
C PHE A 559 6.73 -9.20 7.39
N PRO A 560 7.33 -8.68 6.31
CA PRO A 560 6.74 -8.47 4.98
C PRO A 560 6.38 -9.79 4.28
N CYS A 561 5.41 -9.76 3.38
CA CYS A 561 4.98 -10.96 2.65
C CYS A 561 6.10 -11.46 1.72
N LYS A 562 6.53 -12.71 1.91
CA LYS A 562 7.56 -13.38 1.08
C LYS A 562 7.00 -14.06 -0.17
N ALA A 563 5.69 -13.96 -0.41
CA ALA A 563 5.10 -14.48 -1.64
C ALA A 563 5.67 -13.72 -2.84
N SER A 564 6.30 -14.45 -3.75
CA SER A 564 6.82 -13.90 -5.01
C SER A 564 5.68 -13.83 -6.02
N ASP A 565 5.62 -12.74 -6.78
CA ASP A 565 4.74 -12.67 -7.94
C ASP A 565 5.32 -13.57 -9.05
N HIS A 566 4.51 -13.87 -10.07
CA HIS A 566 5.05 -14.59 -11.23
C HIS A 566 6.20 -13.79 -11.87
N PRO A 567 7.30 -14.42 -12.35
CA PRO A 567 8.46 -13.70 -12.90
C PRO A 567 8.10 -12.63 -13.94
N VAL A 568 7.10 -12.87 -14.78
CA VAL A 568 6.62 -11.86 -15.75
C VAL A 568 6.16 -10.58 -15.04
N ILE A 569 5.34 -10.71 -13.99
CA ILE A 569 4.87 -9.59 -13.16
C ILE A 569 6.03 -8.94 -12.42
N GLU A 570 7.03 -9.70 -11.99
CA GLU A 570 8.20 -9.13 -11.34
C GLU A 570 9.08 -8.32 -12.31
N LYS A 571 9.09 -8.68 -13.60
CA LYS A 571 9.92 -8.01 -14.62
C LYS A 571 9.32 -6.71 -15.12
N ILE A 572 8.00 -6.64 -15.24
CA ILE A 572 7.34 -5.35 -15.35
C ILE A 572 7.43 -4.73 -13.96
N ASN A 573 8.38 -3.84 -13.71
CA ASN A 573 8.44 -3.11 -12.44
C ASN A 573 7.22 -2.18 -12.39
N VAL A 574 6.03 -2.76 -12.16
CA VAL A 574 4.76 -2.15 -12.53
C VAL A 574 4.65 -0.79 -11.85
N TYR A 575 5.19 -0.70 -10.64
CA TYR A 575 5.20 0.48 -9.80
C TYR A 575 6.51 0.55 -9.01
N ASN A 576 7.15 1.71 -9.02
CA ASN A 576 8.48 1.94 -8.43
C ASN A 576 8.34 2.32 -6.93
N TYR A 577 7.85 1.39 -6.11
CA TYR A 577 7.63 1.58 -4.67
C TYR A 577 8.49 0.63 -3.80
N ASP A 578 8.85 1.07 -2.59
CA ASP A 578 9.50 0.21 -1.60
C ASP A 578 8.46 -0.75 -1.00
N ARG A 579 8.61 -2.05 -1.29
CA ARG A 579 7.67 -3.09 -0.87
C ARG A 579 7.66 -3.26 0.64
N GLU A 580 8.81 -3.13 1.29
CA GLU A 580 8.90 -3.32 2.73
C GLU A 580 8.31 -2.13 3.49
N GLU A 581 8.57 -0.90 3.05
CA GLU A 581 7.92 0.27 3.64
C GLU A 581 6.39 0.21 3.46
N GLU A 582 5.91 -0.30 2.33
CA GLU A 582 4.48 -0.54 2.13
C GLU A 582 3.95 -1.60 3.10
N GLU A 583 4.64 -2.72 3.29
CA GLU A 583 4.26 -3.75 4.26
C GLU A 583 4.31 -3.23 5.71
N LEU A 584 5.22 -2.32 6.03
CA LEU A 584 5.25 -1.63 7.32
C LEU A 584 4.04 -0.70 7.49
N ARG A 585 3.66 0.06 6.45
CA ARG A 585 2.43 0.87 6.42
C ARG A 585 1.18 -0.02 6.53
N LEU A 586 1.19 -1.19 5.91
CA LEU A 586 0.12 -2.17 6.03
C LEU A 586 0.01 -2.66 7.48
N PHE A 587 1.12 -3.02 8.11
CA PHE A 587 1.14 -3.40 9.52
C PHE A 587 0.65 -2.25 10.44
N TYR A 588 1.08 -1.01 10.17
CA TYR A 588 0.55 0.19 10.84
C TYR A 588 -0.97 0.33 10.67
N VAL A 589 -1.49 0.12 9.46
CA VAL A 589 -2.94 0.16 9.19
C VAL A 589 -3.66 -0.87 10.03
N ALA A 590 -3.15 -2.10 10.15
CA ALA A 590 -3.74 -3.16 10.97
C ALA A 590 -3.86 -2.74 12.45
N ILE A 591 -2.78 -2.20 13.03
CA ILE A 591 -2.74 -1.75 14.42
C ILE A 591 -3.70 -0.57 14.64
N SER A 592 -3.71 0.41 13.73
CA SER A 592 -4.55 1.60 13.83
C SER A 592 -6.06 1.35 13.67
N ARG A 593 -6.47 0.09 13.46
CA ARG A 593 -7.89 -0.32 13.48
C ARG A 593 -8.41 -0.53 14.91
N ALA A 594 -7.53 -0.79 15.88
CA ALA A 594 -7.91 -1.08 17.26
C ALA A 594 -8.25 0.21 18.02
N LYS A 595 -9.37 0.20 18.75
CA LYS A 595 -9.69 1.25 19.72
C LYS A 595 -8.97 0.99 21.04
N ASN A 596 -9.22 -0.17 21.66
CA ASN A 596 -8.72 -0.45 23.01
C ASN A 596 -7.87 -1.72 23.14
N HIS A 597 -8.30 -2.81 22.51
CA HIS A 597 -7.68 -4.12 22.71
C HIS A 597 -6.98 -4.59 21.43
N LEU A 598 -5.72 -5.04 21.57
CA LEU A 598 -4.92 -5.48 20.43
C LEU A 598 -4.11 -6.74 20.76
N TYR A 599 -4.30 -7.77 19.95
CA TYR A 599 -3.54 -9.01 20.01
C TYR A 599 -2.70 -9.14 18.73
N LEU A 600 -1.38 -9.27 18.88
CA LEU A 600 -0.48 -9.68 17.82
C LEU A 600 -0.13 -11.16 18.04
N THR A 601 -0.56 -12.03 17.13
CA THR A 601 -0.34 -13.48 17.27
C THR A 601 0.58 -14.00 16.19
N TYR A 602 1.40 -15.00 16.53
CA TYR A 602 2.24 -15.70 15.57
C TYR A 602 2.51 -17.13 16.01
N SER A 603 2.64 -18.02 15.03
CA SER A 603 3.11 -19.39 15.26
C SER A 603 4.55 -19.62 14.76
N GLY A 604 5.31 -20.44 15.47
CA GLY A 604 6.66 -20.86 15.10
C GLY A 604 7.79 -20.12 15.84
N LYS A 605 9.02 -20.18 15.30
CA LYS A 605 10.22 -19.71 16.01
C LYS A 605 10.30 -18.20 16.16
N ASN A 606 10.09 -17.45 15.08
CA ASN A 606 10.36 -16.01 15.01
C ASN A 606 9.13 -15.24 14.53
N HIS A 607 8.81 -14.15 15.22
CA HIS A 607 7.85 -13.15 14.75
C HIS A 607 8.49 -12.22 13.70
N THR A 608 7.68 -11.39 13.05
CA THR A 608 8.15 -10.33 12.15
C THR A 608 9.07 -9.33 12.86
N TYR A 609 10.11 -8.86 12.18
CA TYR A 609 10.99 -7.80 12.71
C TYR A 609 10.30 -6.43 12.80
N PHE A 610 9.08 -6.26 12.27
CA PHE A 610 8.25 -5.08 12.55
C PHE A 610 7.86 -4.99 14.03
N ILE A 611 7.83 -6.13 14.74
CA ILE A 611 7.73 -6.19 16.21
C ILE A 611 9.14 -6.03 16.79
N ASN A 612 9.67 -4.81 16.67
CA ASN A 612 11.00 -4.44 17.17
C ASN A 612 10.99 -4.23 18.70
N LYS A 613 12.14 -3.85 19.27
CA LYS A 613 12.27 -3.62 20.72
C LYS A 613 11.28 -2.56 21.26
N GLU A 614 11.17 -1.42 20.57
CA GLU A 614 10.29 -0.31 20.96
C GLU A 614 8.82 -0.76 20.97
N VAL A 615 8.39 -1.48 19.92
CA VAL A 615 7.06 -2.05 19.82
C VAL A 615 6.83 -3.05 20.96
N LYS A 616 7.75 -3.98 21.22
CA LYS A 616 7.60 -4.98 22.29
C LYS A 616 7.38 -4.38 23.68
N GLU A 617 8.04 -3.28 24.01
CA GLU A 617 7.88 -2.60 25.31
C GLU A 617 6.43 -2.16 25.56
N SER A 618 5.67 -1.92 24.49
CA SER A 618 4.26 -1.52 24.53
C SER A 618 3.29 -2.70 24.67
N PHE A 619 3.76 -3.96 24.69
CA PHE A 619 2.93 -5.16 24.83
C PHE A 619 3.31 -5.97 26.08
N SER A 620 2.42 -6.84 26.56
CA SER A 620 2.78 -7.99 27.38
C SER A 620 3.00 -9.21 26.48
N PHE A 621 3.91 -10.10 26.87
CA PHE A 621 4.24 -11.31 26.11
C PHE A 621 3.66 -12.55 26.80
N GLU A 622 2.98 -13.40 26.04
CA GLU A 622 2.43 -14.68 26.48
C GLU A 622 2.88 -15.79 25.50
N GLU A 623 3.38 -16.90 26.04
CA GLU A 623 3.80 -18.07 25.28
C GLU A 623 2.92 -19.26 25.69
N PHE A 624 2.36 -19.96 24.70
CA PHE A 624 1.35 -21.00 24.86
C PHE A 624 1.78 -22.34 24.26
#